data_AF-A0A940WR36-F1
#
_entry.id   AF-A0A940WR36-F1
#
_cell.length_a   1.000
_cell.length_b   1.000
_cell.length_c   1.000
_cell.angle_alpha   90.00
_cell.angle_beta   90.00
_cell.angle_gamma   90.00
#
_symmetry.space_group_name_H-M   'P 1'
#
loop_
_entity.id
_entity.type
_entity.pdbx_description
1 polymer ?
#
loop_
_entity_poly.entity_id
_entity_poly.type
_entity_poly.pdbx_seq_one_letter_code
_entity_poly.pdbx_strand_id
1 'polypeptide(L)'
;MKTKPLQSFNRAEIALVADSMRRYMFQVSKLSARMILSEYIKVIQKGKDVELDGMGMEYIFSSLQAKANEISDRFGDKKKEISMIRQLAEEVRSKRVYFQQSFYSNPIKKEAPTAGTVSTSILIY
;
A
#
# COMPACT_ATOMS: atom_id res chain seq x y z
N MET A 1 2.89 9.52 6.28
CA MET A 1 4.24 9.35 5.68
C MET A 1 4.12 8.38 4.51
N LYS A 2 4.88 8.56 3.42
CA LYS A 2 4.80 7.70 2.23
C LYS A 2 6.14 7.01 2.02
N THR A 3 6.13 5.78 1.51
CA THR A 3 7.34 5.02 1.14
C THR A 3 7.41 4.85 -0.37
N LYS A 4 8.61 4.53 -0.90
CA LYS A 4 8.82 4.21 -2.31
C LYS A 4 8.95 2.70 -2.51
N PRO A 5 7.85 1.92 -2.43
CA PRO A 5 7.94 0.46 -2.37
C PRO A 5 8.41 -0.14 -3.69
N LEU A 6 8.34 0.59 -4.79
CA LEU A 6 8.72 0.11 -6.12
C LEU A 6 10.12 0.56 -6.55
N GLN A 7 10.92 1.16 -5.66
CA GLN A 7 12.22 1.72 -6.02
C GLN A 7 13.20 0.68 -6.56
N SER A 8 13.12 -0.56 -6.07
CA SER A 8 13.93 -1.70 -6.54
C SER A 8 13.45 -2.30 -7.86
N PHE A 9 12.26 -1.92 -8.35
CA PHE A 9 11.64 -2.58 -9.49
C PHE A 9 12.21 -2.06 -10.81
N ASN A 10 12.39 -2.96 -11.76
CA ASN A 10 12.75 -2.64 -13.13
C ASN A 10 11.51 -2.20 -13.95
N ARG A 11 11.74 -1.70 -15.16
CA ARG A 11 10.68 -1.16 -16.03
C ARG A 11 9.58 -2.20 -16.36
N ALA A 12 9.95 -3.46 -16.56
CA ALA A 12 9.00 -4.52 -16.89
C ALA A 12 8.13 -4.86 -15.68
N GLU A 13 8.71 -4.89 -14.47
CA GLU A 13 7.99 -5.11 -13.22
C GLU A 13 7.01 -3.96 -12.92
N ILE A 14 7.40 -2.71 -13.14
CA ILE A 14 6.48 -1.56 -13.03
C ILE A 14 5.33 -1.67 -14.02
N ALA A 15 5.61 -2.04 -15.28
CA ALA A 15 4.58 -2.24 -16.30
C ALA A 15 3.62 -3.38 -15.92
N LEU A 16 4.16 -4.46 -15.35
CA LEU A 16 3.37 -5.59 -14.85
C LEU A 16 2.47 -5.17 -13.68
N VAL A 17 2.99 -4.40 -12.71
CA VAL A 17 2.18 -3.83 -11.61
C VAL A 17 1.03 -3.00 -12.17
N ALA A 18 1.35 -2.08 -13.09
CA ALA A 18 0.35 -1.20 -13.68
C ALA A 18 -0.73 -1.97 -14.46
N ASP A 19 -0.37 -2.95 -15.29
CA ASP A 19 -1.36 -3.77 -16.00
C ASP A 19 -2.20 -4.62 -15.03
N SER A 20 -1.59 -5.15 -13.97
CA SER A 20 -2.30 -5.92 -12.94
C SER A 20 -3.34 -5.05 -12.25
N MET A 21 -2.98 -3.84 -11.83
CA MET A 21 -3.92 -2.89 -11.21
C MET A 21 -5.05 -2.51 -12.17
N ARG A 22 -4.72 -2.22 -13.44
CA ARG A 22 -5.70 -1.89 -14.47
C ARG A 22 -6.75 -2.99 -14.64
N ARG A 23 -6.31 -4.24 -14.72
CA ARG A 23 -7.20 -5.39 -14.86
C ARG A 23 -8.04 -5.62 -13.61
N TYR A 24 -7.41 -5.53 -12.44
CA TYR A 24 -8.07 -5.78 -11.16
C TYR A 24 -9.22 -4.79 -10.89
N MET A 25 -9.12 -3.55 -11.36
CA MET A 25 -10.23 -2.57 -11.29
C MET A 25 -11.54 -3.06 -11.92
N PHE A 26 -11.48 -3.92 -12.94
CA PHE A 26 -12.67 -4.49 -13.59
C PHE A 26 -13.26 -5.69 -12.83
N GLN A 27 -12.56 -6.19 -11.82
CA GLN A 27 -12.95 -7.37 -11.03
C GLN A 27 -13.54 -7.00 -9.66
N VAL A 28 -13.49 -5.73 -9.28
CA VAL A 28 -13.92 -5.25 -7.96
C VAL A 28 -15.09 -4.30 -8.07
N SER A 29 -15.70 -3.95 -6.92
CA SER A 29 -16.78 -2.96 -6.86
C SER A 29 -16.34 -1.60 -7.44
N LYS A 30 -17.31 -0.82 -7.94
CA LYS A 30 -17.06 0.54 -8.47
C LYS A 30 -16.35 1.46 -7.47
N LEU A 31 -16.65 1.33 -6.17
CA LEU A 31 -16.01 2.12 -5.12
C LEU A 31 -14.54 1.73 -4.97
N SER A 32 -14.25 0.44 -4.87
CA SER A 32 -12.88 -0.09 -4.80
C SER A 32 -12.07 0.27 -6.04
N ALA A 33 -12.68 0.18 -7.23
CA ALA A 33 -12.03 0.57 -8.48
C ALA A 33 -11.60 2.04 -8.48
N ARG A 34 -12.41 2.96 -7.92
CA ARG A 34 -12.03 4.38 -7.79
C ARG A 34 -10.83 4.58 -6.87
N MET A 35 -10.76 3.84 -5.76
CA MET A 35 -9.62 3.91 -4.84
C MET A 35 -8.35 3.39 -5.51
N ILE A 36 -8.44 2.25 -6.22
CA ILE A 36 -7.32 1.68 -6.97
C ILE A 36 -6.88 2.61 -8.10
N LEU A 37 -7.81 3.29 -8.79
CA LEU A 37 -7.51 4.23 -9.88
C LEU A 37 -6.58 5.36 -9.44
N SER A 38 -6.80 5.92 -8.25
CA SER A 38 -5.91 6.94 -7.66
C SER A 38 -4.47 6.43 -7.57
N GLU A 39 -4.27 5.22 -7.06
CA GLU A 39 -2.94 4.64 -6.88
C GLU A 39 -2.33 4.21 -8.21
N TYR A 40 -3.13 3.68 -9.12
CA TYR A 40 -2.72 3.34 -10.49
C TYR A 40 -2.16 4.55 -11.24
N ILE A 41 -2.84 5.71 -11.17
CA ILE A 41 -2.37 6.94 -11.81
C ILE A 41 -1.00 7.33 -11.27
N LYS A 42 -0.78 7.24 -9.95
CA LYS A 42 0.52 7.53 -9.34
C LYS A 42 1.61 6.59 -9.84
N VAL A 43 1.31 5.29 -9.95
CA VAL A 43 2.25 4.29 -10.47
C VAL A 43 2.62 4.58 -11.92
N ILE A 44 1.66 4.92 -12.77
CA ILE A 44 1.92 5.27 -14.17
C ILE A 44 2.77 6.55 -14.29
N GLN A 45 2.47 7.57 -13.48
CA GLN A 45 3.16 8.86 -13.56
C GLN A 45 4.58 8.83 -12.98
N LYS A 46 4.78 8.11 -11.87
CA LYS A 46 6.04 8.13 -11.11
C LYS A 46 6.87 6.86 -11.22
N GLY A 47 6.29 5.75 -11.70
CA GLY A 47 6.96 4.47 -11.84
C GLY A 47 7.65 4.02 -10.54
N LYS A 48 8.97 3.79 -10.61
CA LYS A 48 9.78 3.38 -9.45
C LYS A 48 9.84 4.41 -8.32
N ASP A 49 9.63 5.70 -8.64
CA ASP A 49 9.68 6.80 -7.69
C ASP A 49 8.32 7.09 -7.04
N VAL A 50 7.33 6.22 -7.27
CA VAL A 50 6.00 6.36 -6.70
C VAL A 50 6.04 6.28 -5.18
N GLU A 51 5.36 7.24 -4.55
CA GLU A 51 5.17 7.28 -3.11
C GLU A 51 3.78 6.72 -2.76
N LEU A 52 3.77 5.64 -1.98
CA LEU A 52 2.56 4.92 -1.58
C LEU A 52 2.48 4.79 -0.06
N ASP A 53 1.26 4.72 0.44
CA ASP A 53 0.95 4.38 1.82
C ASP A 53 0.63 2.87 1.95
N GLY A 54 0.24 2.45 3.16
CA GLY A 54 -0.16 1.07 3.45
C GLY A 54 -1.28 0.54 2.57
N MET A 55 -2.20 1.40 2.14
CA MET A 55 -3.37 1.01 1.34
C MET A 55 -3.01 0.92 -0.14
N GLY A 56 -2.20 1.85 -0.66
CA GLY A 56 -1.66 1.76 -2.02
C GLY A 56 -0.81 0.51 -2.24
N MET A 57 0.00 0.13 -1.24
CA MET A 57 0.73 -1.15 -1.28
C MET A 57 -0.21 -2.36 -1.25
N GLU A 58 -1.29 -2.31 -0.49
CA GLU A 58 -2.30 -3.39 -0.43
C GLU A 58 -2.99 -3.61 -1.78
N TYR A 59 -3.33 -2.53 -2.49
CA TYR A 59 -3.94 -2.63 -3.81
C TYR A 59 -2.99 -3.25 -4.84
N ILE A 60 -1.69 -2.93 -4.79
CA ILE A 60 -0.69 -3.57 -5.66
C ILE A 60 -0.60 -5.07 -5.35
N PHE A 61 -0.49 -5.43 -4.08
CA PHE A 61 -0.44 -6.83 -3.65
C PHE A 61 -1.66 -7.62 -4.16
N SER A 62 -2.86 -7.11 -3.90
CA SER A 62 -4.11 -7.76 -4.33
C SER A 62 -4.21 -7.88 -5.85
N SER A 63 -3.77 -6.86 -6.59
CA SER A 63 -3.80 -6.86 -8.05
C SER A 63 -2.84 -7.90 -8.65
N LEU A 64 -1.63 -8.01 -8.10
CA LEU A 64 -0.64 -9.00 -8.55
C LEU A 64 -1.12 -10.42 -8.23
N GLN A 65 -1.69 -10.64 -7.04
CA GLN A 65 -2.26 -11.95 -6.66
C GLN A 65 -3.42 -12.35 -7.57
N ALA A 66 -4.32 -11.41 -7.87
CA ALA A 66 -5.43 -11.66 -8.80
C ALA A 66 -4.91 -12.05 -10.20
N LYS A 67 -3.86 -11.38 -10.69
CA LYS A 67 -3.25 -11.72 -11.97
C LYS A 67 -2.56 -13.09 -11.96
N ALA A 68 -1.84 -13.43 -10.88
CA ALA A 68 -1.23 -14.74 -10.73
C ALA A 68 -2.27 -15.87 -10.75
N ASN A 69 -3.42 -15.66 -10.08
CA ASN A 69 -4.52 -16.61 -10.07
C ASN A 69 -5.18 -16.72 -11.46
N GLU A 70 -5.44 -15.60 -12.15
CA GLU A 70 -5.99 -15.61 -13.52
C GLU A 70 -5.10 -16.44 -14.48
N ILE A 71 -3.78 -16.30 -14.37
CA ILE A 71 -2.82 -17.06 -15.20
C ILE A 71 -2.84 -18.53 -14.81
N SER A 72 -2.89 -18.84 -13.51
CA SER A 72 -2.99 -20.22 -13.01
C SER A 72 -4.22 -20.92 -13.56
N ASP A 73 -5.38 -20.26 -13.47
CA ASP A 73 -6.67 -20.83 -13.85
C ASP A 73 -6.78 -21.06 -15.36
N ARG A 74 -6.19 -20.17 -16.17
CA ARG A 74 -6.28 -20.25 -17.65
C ARG A 74 -5.22 -21.12 -18.29
N PHE A 75 -4.02 -21.20 -17.72
CA PHE A 75 -2.87 -21.73 -18.44
C PHE A 75 -2.14 -22.88 -17.75
N GLY A 76 -2.46 -23.21 -16.49
CA GLY A 76 -2.02 -24.43 -15.76
C GLY A 76 -0.52 -24.61 -15.52
N ASP A 77 0.32 -24.40 -16.54
CA ASP A 77 1.75 -24.75 -16.58
C ASP A 77 2.69 -23.54 -16.72
N LYS A 78 2.18 -22.32 -16.56
CA LYS A 78 2.99 -21.09 -16.48
C LYS A 78 3.65 -20.88 -15.11
N LYS A 79 4.12 -21.97 -14.48
CA LYS A 79 4.62 -21.98 -13.08
C LYS A 79 5.68 -20.92 -12.80
N LYS A 80 6.63 -20.72 -13.73
CA LYS A 80 7.68 -19.70 -13.60
C LYS A 80 7.12 -18.27 -13.58
N GLU A 81 6.22 -17.95 -14.52
CA GLU A 81 5.58 -16.62 -14.61
C GLU A 81 4.72 -16.35 -13.36
N ILE A 82 3.91 -17.34 -12.95
CA ILE A 82 3.07 -17.27 -11.75
C ILE A 82 3.94 -17.05 -10.50
N SER A 83 5.04 -17.81 -10.38
CA SER A 83 5.98 -17.67 -9.26
C SER A 83 6.59 -16.27 -9.20
N MET A 84 7.00 -15.72 -10.35
CA MET A 84 7.58 -14.38 -10.43
C MET A 84 6.58 -13.30 -10.01
N ILE A 85 5.33 -13.39 -10.47
CA ILE A 85 4.27 -12.43 -10.08
C ILE A 85 4.00 -12.51 -8.57
N ARG A 86 3.94 -13.73 -8.01
CA ARG A 86 3.76 -13.93 -6.57
C ARG A 86 4.92 -13.39 -5.76
N GLN A 87 6.16 -13.56 -6.23
CA GLN A 87 7.35 -12.98 -5.58
C GLN A 87 7.28 -11.45 -5.53
N LEU A 88 6.90 -10.79 -6.63
CA LEU A 88 6.71 -9.34 -6.63
C LEU A 88 5.61 -8.90 -5.65
N ALA A 89 4.52 -9.67 -5.56
CA ALA A 89 3.44 -9.40 -4.61
C ALA A 89 3.95 -9.47 -3.16
N GLU A 90 4.69 -10.53 -2.81
CA GLU A 90 5.24 -10.72 -1.48
C GLU A 90 6.33 -9.71 -1.12
N GLU A 91 7.12 -9.23 -2.10
CA GLU A 91 8.08 -8.14 -1.87
C GLU A 91 7.36 -6.84 -1.48
N VAL A 92 6.27 -6.48 -2.18
CA VAL A 92 5.45 -5.31 -1.84
C VAL A 92 4.79 -5.49 -0.48
N ARG A 93 4.27 -6.69 -0.18
CA ARG A 93 3.67 -7.00 1.12
C ARG A 93 4.67 -6.87 2.26
N SER A 94 5.88 -7.37 2.08
CA SER A 94 6.96 -7.28 3.08
C SER A 94 7.31 -5.83 3.37
N LYS A 95 7.43 -5.00 2.33
CA LYS A 95 7.64 -3.55 2.48
C LYS A 95 6.48 -2.86 3.21
N ARG A 96 5.24 -3.27 2.94
CA ARG A 96 4.05 -2.78 3.66
C ARG A 96 4.07 -3.15 5.14
N VAL A 97 4.41 -4.41 5.46
CA VAL A 97 4.52 -4.88 6.86
C VAL A 97 5.60 -4.09 7.59
N TYR A 98 6.78 -3.93 6.99
CA TYR A 98 7.86 -3.13 7.56
C TYR A 98 7.46 -1.66 7.77
N PHE A 99 6.78 -1.07 6.78
CA PHE A 99 6.20 0.26 6.90
C PHE A 99 5.29 0.33 8.13
N GLN A 100 4.27 -0.53 8.22
CA GLN A 100 3.33 -0.56 9.33
C GLN A 100 4.02 -0.75 10.69
N GLN A 101 4.94 -1.70 10.80
CA GLN A 101 5.70 -1.93 12.02
C GLN A 101 6.49 -0.69 12.44
N SER A 102 7.15 -0.01 11.51
CA SER A 102 7.91 1.21 11.79
C SER A 102 7.03 2.36 12.31
N PHE A 103 5.75 2.42 11.90
CA PHE A 103 4.82 3.45 12.38
C PHE A 103 4.14 3.10 13.70
N TYR A 104 3.68 1.86 13.86
CA TYR A 104 2.95 1.44 15.06
C TYR A 104 3.87 1.09 16.24
N SER A 105 5.17 0.90 16.01
CA SER A 105 6.16 0.68 17.09
C SER A 105 6.61 1.97 17.78
N ASN A 106 6.21 3.15 17.28
CA ASN A 106 6.37 4.39 18.04
C ASN A 106 5.18 4.51 18.99
N PRO A 107 5.34 4.26 20.31
CA PRO A 107 4.28 4.58 21.25
C PRO A 107 4.01 6.07 21.11
N ILE A 108 2.77 6.41 20.78
CA ILE A 108 2.27 7.77 20.94
C ILE A 108 2.56 8.11 22.41
N LYS A 109 3.60 8.91 22.66
CA LYS A 109 3.81 9.51 23.97
C LYS A 109 2.57 10.35 24.20
N LYS A 110 1.60 9.80 24.94
CA LYS A 110 0.50 10.59 25.49
C LYS A 110 1.21 11.62 26.37
N GLU A 111 1.39 12.83 25.87
CA GLU A 111 1.67 13.95 26.75
C GLU A 111 0.53 13.97 27.75
N ALA A 112 0.86 13.68 29.01
CA ALA A 112 -0.11 13.75 30.09
C ALA A 112 -0.70 15.17 30.06
N PRO A 113 -2.03 15.34 30.09
CA PRO A 113 -2.60 16.67 30.19
C PRO A 113 -2.10 17.26 31.50
N THR A 114 -1.23 18.27 31.41
CA THR A 114 -0.88 19.15 32.52
C THR A 114 -2.17 19.86 32.91
N ALA A 115 -2.86 19.31 33.89
CA ALA A 115 -3.96 19.97 34.56
C ALA A 115 -3.40 21.25 35.19
N GLY A 116 -3.60 22.38 34.51
CA GLY A 116 -3.37 23.69 35.08
C GLY A 116 -4.32 23.87 36.25
N THR A 117 -3.79 23.81 37.47
CA THR A 117 -4.50 24.15 38.68
C THR A 117 -4.83 25.64 38.63
N VAL A 118 -6.05 25.99 38.23
CA VAL A 118 -6.60 27.33 38.38
C VAL A 118 -6.91 27.52 39.87
N SER A 119 -5.98 28.10 40.61
CA SER A 119 -6.27 28.59 41.97
C SER A 119 -7.05 29.90 41.85
N THR A 120 -8.35 29.82 42.10
CA THR A 120 -9.24 30.95 42.29
C THR A 120 -9.01 31.52 43.68
N SER A 121 -8.27 32.63 43.78
CA SER A 121 -8.33 33.49 44.98
C SER A 121 -9.33 34.60 44.72
N ILE A 122 -10.55 34.35 45.15
CA ILE A 122 -11.64 35.33 45.22
C ILE A 122 -11.28 36.37 46.29
N LEU A 123 -11.24 37.63 45.86
CA LEU A 123 -11.13 38.83 46.68
C LEU A 123 -12.52 39.13 47.25
N ILE A 124 -12.72 39.03 48.57
CA ILE A 124 -13.87 39.64 49.25
C ILE A 124 -13.42 40.23 50.59
N TYR A 125 -13.46 41.57 50.60
CA TYR A 125 -13.53 42.58 51.69
C TYR A 125 -12.85 42.34 53.03
#